data_AF-A0A2V7TSG0-F1
#
_entry.id   AF-A0A2V7TSG0-F1
#
_cell.length_a   1.000
_cell.length_b   1.000
_cell.length_c   1.000
_cell.angle_alpha   90.00
_cell.angle_beta   90.00
_cell.angle_gamma   90.00
#
_symmetry.space_group_name_H-M   'P 1'
#
loop_
_entity.id
_entity.type
_entity.pdbx_description
1 polymer ?
#
loop_
_entity_poly.entity_id
_entity_poly.type
_entity_poly.pdbx_seq_one_letter_code
_entity_poly.pdbx_strand_id
1 'polypeptide(L)'
;MAELVLMRNFDRSNSHTISSYRSAGGYAAWEKAKTLEPAAITDEVKKSNLRGLGGAGFPTGMKWSFIPKTHTGPVYLVVNADEGEPGTFKDRYLLERDPHALIEGMLITARAIRSALGFVYIRGEYVEPWRRFSAAVKEAYEARLLGDGFDVVVHRGAGAYICGEETGLLSSLEGKKGWPKIKPPFPAIKGAFGQPTIVNNVETLCCVPPIIERGAAWFAGLGTKTQGGTRMYSVSGRVKKPGVYETSVSITLRQLIELAGGVSGTGRLKAVVPGGGSAAILTADEIDVTMDVDGCKNAGTMIGSAGVIVMDESVSIPEALLVLARFYAHESCGQCTPCRESTGWIEKMVHRIVDGHGRKDDLDTILDVAKRGGGTTI
;
A
#
# COMPACT_ATOMS: atom_id res chain seq x y z
N MET A 1 19.05 -0.91 16.57
CA MET A 1 17.81 -0.65 15.81
C MET A 1 18.17 0.18 14.60
N ALA A 2 17.61 -0.12 13.43
CA ALA A 2 17.82 0.70 12.24
C ALA A 2 17.24 2.11 12.45
N GLU A 3 17.78 3.11 11.75
CA GLU A 3 17.25 4.46 11.74
C GLU A 3 15.81 4.46 11.19
N LEU A 4 14.86 5.08 11.90
CA LEU A 4 13.49 5.28 11.42
C LEU A 4 13.49 6.41 10.37
N VAL A 5 12.92 6.15 9.20
CA VAL A 5 12.83 7.12 8.10
C VAL A 5 11.41 7.69 8.04
N LEU A 6 10.41 6.82 7.92
CA LEU A 6 9.00 7.18 7.77
C LEU A 6 8.34 7.51 9.11
N MET A 7 8.70 6.79 10.18
CA MET A 7 8.13 6.94 11.52
C MET A 7 8.91 7.95 12.39
N ARG A 8 9.91 8.64 11.83
CA ARG A 8 10.83 9.53 12.59
C ARG A 8 10.12 10.62 13.42
N ASN A 9 8.93 11.04 13.00
CA ASN A 9 8.15 12.10 13.65
C ASN A 9 7.01 11.59 14.53
N PHE A 10 6.74 10.28 14.58
CA PHE A 10 5.50 9.74 15.13
C PHE A 10 5.32 9.97 16.63
N ASP A 11 6.41 10.15 17.37
CA ASP A 11 6.41 10.37 18.82
C ASP A 11 6.49 11.86 19.20
N ARG A 12 6.58 12.76 18.22
CA ARG A 12 6.56 14.21 18.48
C ARG A 12 5.14 14.65 18.86
N SER A 13 5.02 15.52 19.87
CA SER A 13 3.76 16.17 20.18
C SER A 13 3.27 16.99 18.98
N ASN A 14 1.99 16.86 18.61
CA ASN A 14 1.42 17.54 17.45
C ASN A 14 2.20 17.30 16.14
N SER A 15 2.75 16.09 15.99
CA SER A 15 3.47 15.63 14.80
C SER A 15 2.75 15.91 13.48
N HIS A 16 1.41 15.93 13.52
CA HIS A 16 0.55 16.18 12.37
C HIS A 16 0.50 17.62 11.85
N THR A 17 1.12 18.58 12.54
CA THR A 17 1.06 20.01 12.19
C THR A 17 2.25 20.48 11.35
N ILE A 18 2.04 21.47 10.51
CA ILE A 18 3.09 22.06 9.67
C ILE A 18 4.26 22.62 10.49
N SER A 19 3.99 23.18 11.67
CA SER A 19 5.00 23.77 12.55
C SER A 19 5.91 22.69 13.14
N SER A 20 5.33 21.58 13.62
CA SER A 20 6.11 20.42 14.08
C SER A 20 6.94 19.83 12.94
N TYR A 21 6.35 19.66 11.76
CA TYR A 21 7.06 19.11 10.60
C TYR A 21 8.27 19.96 10.20
N ARG A 22 8.10 21.28 10.08
CA ARG A 22 9.20 22.23 9.78
C ARG A 22 10.27 22.24 10.87
N SER A 23 9.89 22.16 12.14
CA SER A 23 10.85 22.11 13.27
C SER A 23 11.74 20.86 13.24
N ALA A 24 11.30 19.79 12.56
CA ALA A 24 12.05 18.57 12.34
C ALA A 24 12.83 18.57 11.00
N GLY A 25 12.91 19.70 10.31
CA GLY A 25 13.58 19.84 9.00
C GLY A 25 12.68 19.52 7.80
N GLY A 26 11.38 19.34 8.00
CA GLY A 26 10.43 19.11 6.91
C GLY A 26 10.38 20.25 5.88
N TYR A 27 10.07 19.92 4.63
CA TYR A 27 10.15 20.77 3.44
C TYR A 27 11.56 21.09 2.93
N ALA A 28 12.63 20.63 3.57
CA ALA A 28 13.99 20.78 3.04
C ALA A 28 14.19 20.01 1.72
N ALA A 29 13.55 18.84 1.56
CA ALA A 29 13.63 18.07 0.32
C ALA A 29 12.85 18.76 -0.80
N TRP A 30 11.74 19.43 -0.48
CA TRP A 30 11.01 20.27 -1.43
C TRP A 30 11.85 21.46 -1.90
N GLU A 31 12.53 22.17 -1.00
CA GLU A 31 13.43 23.27 -1.37
C GLU A 31 14.53 22.79 -2.32
N LYS A 32 15.12 21.62 -2.04
CA LYS A 32 16.09 20.97 -2.95
C LYS A 32 15.44 20.57 -4.28
N ALA A 33 14.25 19.97 -4.27
CA ALA A 33 13.57 19.53 -5.48
C ALA A 33 13.25 20.69 -6.44
N LYS A 34 12.97 21.90 -5.93
CA LYS A 34 12.76 23.09 -6.75
C LYS A 34 13.97 23.48 -7.61
N THR A 35 15.19 23.12 -7.20
CA THR A 35 16.42 23.39 -7.97
C THR A 35 16.76 22.29 -8.98
N LEU A 36 16.03 21.17 -8.94
CA LEU A 36 16.22 20.04 -9.84
C LEU A 36 15.25 20.12 -11.02
N GLU A 37 15.73 19.69 -12.18
CA GLU A 37 14.87 19.43 -13.34
C GLU A 37 13.93 18.24 -13.04
N PRO A 38 12.67 18.26 -13.53
CA PRO A 38 11.71 17.16 -13.31
C PRO A 38 12.25 15.76 -13.65
N ALA A 39 13.04 15.66 -14.72
CA ALA A 39 13.66 14.40 -15.13
C ALA A 39 14.70 13.91 -14.12
N ALA A 40 15.46 14.81 -13.50
CA ALA A 40 16.46 14.46 -12.49
C ALA A 40 15.80 13.89 -11.22
N ILE A 41 14.64 14.42 -10.82
CA ILE A 41 13.85 13.87 -9.69
C ILE A 41 13.39 12.44 -10.01
N THR A 42 12.88 12.22 -11.23
CA THR A 42 12.45 10.88 -11.67
C THR A 42 13.62 9.89 -11.70
N ASP A 43 14.78 10.33 -12.20
CA ASP A 43 15.99 9.51 -12.26
C ASP A 43 16.54 9.19 -10.87
N GLU A 44 16.47 10.12 -9.93
CA GLU A 44 16.89 9.90 -8.54
C GLU A 44 16.00 8.83 -7.88
N VAL A 45 14.67 8.94 -8.03
CA VAL A 45 13.73 7.92 -7.53
C VAL A 45 13.93 6.58 -8.23
N LYS A 46 14.27 6.56 -9.53
CA LYS A 46 14.60 5.33 -10.24
C LYS A 46 15.88 4.67 -9.68
N LYS A 47 16.94 5.45 -9.45
CA LYS A 47 18.22 4.96 -8.88
C LYS A 47 18.08 4.48 -7.44
N SER A 48 17.07 4.98 -6.70
CA SER A 48 16.83 4.57 -5.32
C SER A 48 16.32 3.12 -5.19
N ASN A 49 15.92 2.49 -6.31
CA ASN A 49 15.24 1.20 -6.33
C ASN A 49 13.95 1.15 -5.48
N LEU A 50 13.28 2.30 -5.28
CA LEU A 50 11.96 2.34 -4.65
C LEU A 50 10.94 1.56 -5.50
N ARG A 51 10.30 0.57 -4.86
CA ARG A 51 9.15 -0.16 -5.40
C ARG A 51 7.85 0.42 -4.86
N GLY A 52 6.74 0.23 -5.58
CA GLY A 52 5.42 0.62 -5.12
C GLY A 52 4.99 -0.20 -3.91
N LEU A 53 4.76 0.47 -2.78
CA LEU A 53 4.50 -0.14 -1.46
C LEU A 53 3.00 -0.40 -1.18
N GLY A 54 2.15 -0.24 -2.19
CA GLY A 54 0.71 -0.53 -2.11
C GLY A 54 0.32 -1.99 -2.44
N GLY A 55 1.27 -2.85 -2.82
CA GLY A 55 0.96 -4.24 -3.20
C GLY A 55 1.80 -4.77 -4.34
N ALA A 56 1.69 -4.12 -5.50
CA ALA A 56 2.21 -4.65 -6.77
C ALA A 56 3.74 -4.66 -6.91
N GLY A 57 4.48 -3.87 -6.11
CA GLY A 57 5.95 -3.88 -6.16
C GLY A 57 6.57 -3.34 -7.45
N PHE A 58 5.80 -2.59 -8.26
CA PHE A 58 6.30 -2.02 -9.52
C PHE A 58 7.33 -0.90 -9.25
N PRO A 59 8.44 -0.78 -9.99
CA PRO A 59 9.44 0.28 -9.77
C PRO A 59 8.85 1.69 -9.93
N THR A 60 8.88 2.50 -8.87
CA THR A 60 8.19 3.80 -8.81
C THR A 60 8.73 4.80 -9.84
N GLY A 61 10.05 4.96 -9.93
CA GLY A 61 10.66 5.87 -10.91
C GLY A 61 10.42 5.43 -12.36
N MET A 62 10.31 4.12 -12.63
CA MET A 62 9.93 3.63 -13.95
C MET A 62 8.46 3.95 -14.25
N LYS A 63 7.56 3.83 -13.28
CA LYS A 63 6.13 4.18 -13.43
C LYS A 63 5.97 5.62 -13.89
N TRP A 64 6.72 6.54 -13.29
CA TRP A 64 6.68 7.97 -13.65
C TRP A 64 7.16 8.23 -15.08
N SER A 65 8.10 7.43 -15.59
CA SER A 65 8.62 7.56 -16.96
C SER A 65 7.63 7.14 -18.07
N PHE A 66 6.50 6.52 -17.71
CA PHE A 66 5.47 6.10 -18.67
C PHE A 66 4.54 7.23 -19.13
N ILE A 67 4.62 8.41 -18.51
CA ILE A 67 3.89 9.57 -19.01
C ILE A 67 4.46 9.95 -20.38
N PRO A 68 3.63 10.09 -21.44
CA PRO A 68 4.10 10.46 -22.76
C PRO A 68 4.81 11.82 -22.73
N LYS A 69 6.08 11.86 -23.18
CA LYS A 69 6.89 13.09 -23.19
C LYS A 69 6.26 14.22 -24.02
N THR A 70 5.52 13.85 -25.06
CA THR A 70 4.83 14.73 -26.00
C THR A 70 3.45 15.18 -25.52
N HIS A 71 2.97 14.69 -24.37
CA HIS A 71 1.67 15.11 -23.83
C HIS A 71 1.74 16.58 -23.38
N THR A 72 0.81 17.38 -23.90
CA THR A 72 0.69 18.82 -23.59
C THR A 72 -0.52 19.13 -22.70
N GLY A 73 -1.40 18.15 -22.48
CA GLY A 73 -2.55 18.29 -21.61
C GLY A 73 -2.21 18.14 -20.12
N PRO A 74 -3.23 18.20 -19.25
CA PRO A 74 -3.04 17.97 -17.82
C PRO A 74 -2.54 16.55 -17.55
N VAL A 75 -1.72 16.43 -16.50
CA VAL A 75 -1.28 15.17 -15.90
C VAL A 75 -1.75 15.16 -14.45
N TYR A 76 -2.27 14.02 -13.98
CA TYR A 76 -2.77 13.91 -12.62
C TYR A 76 -1.90 13.02 -11.74
N LEU A 77 -1.72 13.44 -10.49
CA LEU A 77 -1.26 12.59 -9.40
C LEU A 77 -2.47 12.07 -8.63
N VAL A 78 -2.53 10.77 -8.35
CA VAL A 78 -3.54 10.20 -7.46
C VAL A 78 -2.85 9.43 -6.35
N VAL A 79 -3.17 9.77 -5.12
CA VAL A 79 -2.71 9.08 -3.92
C VAL A 79 -3.78 8.06 -3.52
N ASN A 80 -3.38 6.79 -3.51
CA ASN A 80 -4.21 5.70 -3.02
C ASN A 80 -4.03 5.54 -1.51
N ALA A 81 -5.02 6.00 -0.76
CA ALA A 81 -5.14 5.91 0.69
C ALA A 81 -6.41 5.10 1.10
N ASP A 82 -6.82 4.14 0.27
CA ASP A 82 -8.00 3.30 0.54
C ASP A 82 -7.72 2.19 1.56
N GLU A 83 -6.45 1.79 1.76
CA GLU A 83 -5.95 0.82 2.76
C GLU A 83 -7.01 -0.21 3.24
N GLY A 84 -7.61 -0.94 2.28
CA GLY A 84 -8.73 -1.86 2.54
C GLY A 84 -8.31 -3.28 2.90
N GLU A 85 -7.06 -3.64 2.62
CA GLU A 85 -6.55 -5.01 2.76
C GLU A 85 -6.54 -5.49 4.23
N PRO A 86 -7.13 -6.65 4.55
CA PRO A 86 -7.14 -7.19 5.91
C PRO A 86 -5.73 -7.29 6.52
N GLY A 87 -5.59 -6.85 7.76
CA GLY A 87 -4.30 -6.86 8.49
C GLY A 87 -3.40 -5.66 8.18
N THR A 88 -3.83 -4.71 7.35
CA THR A 88 -3.03 -3.52 6.98
C THR A 88 -3.56 -2.26 7.67
N PHE A 89 -2.66 -1.48 8.27
CA PHE A 89 -2.99 -0.24 8.99
C PHE A 89 -1.80 0.73 9.10
N LYS A 90 -0.87 0.69 8.13
CA LYS A 90 0.37 1.50 8.09
C LYS A 90 0.12 2.92 7.57
N ASP A 91 -0.66 3.07 6.51
CA ASP A 91 -0.93 4.34 5.83
C ASP A 91 -1.78 5.24 6.71
N ARG A 92 -2.70 4.64 7.49
CA ARG A 92 -3.44 5.32 8.55
C ARG A 92 -2.55 6.19 9.43
N TYR A 93 -1.44 5.64 9.91
CA TYR A 93 -0.55 6.38 10.81
C TYR A 93 0.20 7.50 10.11
N LEU A 94 0.56 7.35 8.83
CA LEU A 94 1.15 8.44 8.06
C LEU A 94 0.16 9.60 7.90
N LEU A 95 -1.11 9.31 7.59
CA LEU A 95 -2.15 10.33 7.49
C LEU A 95 -2.47 11.01 8.84
N GLU A 96 -2.46 10.26 9.94
CA GLU A 96 -2.79 10.79 11.27
C GLU A 96 -1.62 11.50 11.96
N ARG A 97 -0.38 11.02 11.77
CA ARG A 97 0.80 11.45 12.54
C ARG A 97 1.82 12.25 11.73
N ASP A 98 1.96 12.02 10.42
CA ASP A 98 2.89 12.78 9.58
C ASP A 98 2.31 13.11 8.19
N PRO A 99 1.14 13.78 8.12
CA PRO A 99 0.48 14.11 6.86
C PRO A 99 1.31 15.08 6.00
N HIS A 100 2.17 15.91 6.62
CA HIS A 100 3.04 16.82 5.89
C HIS A 100 4.17 16.10 5.14
N ALA A 101 4.63 14.94 5.61
CA ALA A 101 5.53 14.08 4.82
C ALA A 101 4.88 13.59 3.53
N LEU A 102 3.58 13.23 3.58
CA LEU A 102 2.84 12.89 2.38
C LEU A 102 2.69 14.10 1.45
N ILE A 103 2.33 15.28 1.97
CA ILE A 103 2.20 16.51 1.18
C ILE A 103 3.52 16.89 0.50
N GLU A 104 4.66 16.81 1.22
CA GLU A 104 5.98 17.06 0.66
C GLU A 104 6.30 16.04 -0.45
N GLY A 105 6.01 14.75 -0.23
CA GLY A 105 6.15 13.73 -1.26
C GLY A 105 5.31 14.01 -2.49
N MET A 106 4.07 14.45 -2.32
CA MET A 106 3.17 14.85 -3.40
C MET A 106 3.72 16.03 -4.20
N LEU A 107 4.23 17.08 -3.55
CA LEU A 107 4.83 18.24 -4.22
C LEU A 107 6.01 17.85 -5.10
N ILE A 108 6.92 17.03 -4.56
CA ILE A 108 8.10 16.57 -5.29
C ILE A 108 7.69 15.68 -6.46
N THR A 109 6.78 14.73 -6.25
CA THR A 109 6.27 13.86 -7.31
C THR A 109 5.53 14.66 -8.38
N ALA A 110 4.67 15.60 -8.00
CA ALA A 110 3.93 16.46 -8.92
C ALA A 110 4.88 17.25 -9.83
N ARG A 111 5.97 17.81 -9.27
CA ARG A 111 7.03 18.44 -10.04
C ARG A 111 7.69 17.46 -11.02
N ALA A 112 8.07 16.27 -10.56
CA ALA A 112 8.72 15.24 -11.38
C ALA A 112 7.88 14.85 -12.61
N ILE A 113 6.57 14.75 -12.42
CA ILE A 113 5.62 14.31 -13.46
C ILE A 113 4.92 15.45 -14.18
N ARG A 114 5.20 16.70 -13.81
CA ARG A 114 4.56 17.93 -14.33
C ARG A 114 3.04 17.92 -14.13
N SER A 115 2.59 17.47 -12.98
CA SER A 115 1.18 17.50 -12.58
C SER A 115 0.86 18.80 -11.86
N ALA A 116 -0.23 19.45 -12.25
CA ALA A 116 -0.76 20.64 -11.58
C ALA A 116 -1.91 20.31 -10.59
N LEU A 117 -2.40 19.07 -10.59
CA LEU A 117 -3.54 18.66 -9.76
C LEU A 117 -3.35 17.24 -9.23
N GLY A 118 -3.42 17.11 -7.92
CA GLY A 118 -3.40 15.86 -7.18
C GLY A 118 -4.74 15.51 -6.57
N PHE A 119 -5.07 14.22 -6.53
CA PHE A 119 -6.22 13.69 -5.80
C PHE A 119 -5.73 12.77 -4.69
N VAL A 120 -6.32 12.87 -3.50
CA VAL A 120 -6.05 11.94 -2.40
C VAL A 120 -7.34 11.19 -2.10
N TYR A 121 -7.37 9.91 -2.46
CA TYR A 121 -8.54 9.05 -2.26
C TYR A 121 -8.38 8.30 -0.94
N ILE A 122 -9.12 8.74 0.09
CA ILE A 122 -9.08 8.17 1.45
C ILE A 122 -10.32 7.32 1.68
N ARG A 123 -10.17 6.08 2.16
CA ARG A 123 -11.33 5.21 2.43
C ARG A 123 -12.40 5.85 3.32
N GLY A 124 -13.64 5.41 3.14
CA GLY A 124 -14.80 5.96 3.86
C GLY A 124 -14.71 5.81 5.37
N GLU A 125 -14.09 4.75 5.86
CA GLU A 125 -13.98 4.43 7.29
C GLU A 125 -12.97 5.32 8.04
N TYR A 126 -12.02 5.93 7.32
CA TYR A 126 -10.96 6.74 7.90
C TYR A 126 -11.42 8.18 8.19
N VAL A 127 -12.28 8.33 9.18
CA VAL A 127 -12.78 9.65 9.63
C VAL A 127 -11.66 10.51 10.23
N GLU A 128 -10.90 9.98 11.20
CA GLU A 128 -9.80 10.74 11.84
C GLU A 128 -8.63 11.00 10.90
N PRO A 129 -8.11 10.01 10.13
CA PRO A 129 -7.09 10.27 9.12
C PRO A 129 -7.53 11.33 8.09
N TRP A 130 -8.78 11.28 7.62
CA TRP A 130 -9.32 12.29 6.71
C TRP A 130 -9.34 13.69 7.35
N ARG A 131 -9.78 13.82 8.61
CA ARG A 131 -9.78 15.11 9.32
C ARG A 131 -8.37 15.67 9.47
N ARG A 132 -7.43 14.85 9.93
CA ARG A 132 -6.01 15.23 10.11
C ARG A 132 -5.38 15.66 8.80
N PHE A 133 -5.51 14.84 7.77
CA PHE A 133 -4.92 15.13 6.46
C PHE A 133 -5.56 16.37 5.83
N SER A 134 -6.88 16.54 5.93
CA SER A 134 -7.56 17.74 5.40
C SER A 134 -7.12 19.02 6.11
N ALA A 135 -6.89 18.96 7.43
CA ALA A 135 -6.33 20.08 8.18
C ALA A 135 -4.89 20.41 7.71
N ALA A 136 -4.04 19.40 7.53
CA ALA A 136 -2.68 19.59 7.02
C ALA A 136 -2.65 20.15 5.58
N VAL A 137 -3.60 19.74 4.72
CA VAL A 137 -3.78 20.32 3.38
C VAL A 137 -4.13 21.81 3.49
N LYS A 138 -5.04 22.18 4.40
CA LYS A 138 -5.38 23.59 4.66
C LYS A 138 -4.16 24.38 5.13
N GLU A 139 -3.39 23.85 6.07
CA GLU A 139 -2.14 24.47 6.56
C GLU A 139 -1.14 24.66 5.41
N ALA A 140 -1.02 23.70 4.49
CA ALA A 140 -0.14 23.80 3.33
C ALA A 140 -0.61 24.86 2.31
N TYR A 141 -1.91 25.05 2.13
CA TYR A 141 -2.47 26.17 1.35
C TYR A 141 -2.19 27.53 2.02
N GLU A 142 -2.42 27.65 3.33
CA GLU A 142 -2.14 28.87 4.11
C GLU A 142 -0.65 29.25 4.05
N ALA A 143 0.22 28.24 4.03
CA ALA A 143 1.67 28.41 3.90
C ALA A 143 2.17 28.60 2.46
N ARG A 144 1.27 28.67 1.45
CA ARG A 144 1.59 28.78 0.01
C ARG A 144 2.50 27.67 -0.51
N LEU A 145 2.41 26.48 0.07
CA LEU A 145 3.03 25.28 -0.48
C LEU A 145 2.13 24.64 -1.54
N LEU A 146 0.81 24.74 -1.36
CA LEU A 146 -0.21 24.36 -2.32
C LEU A 146 -0.91 25.61 -2.87
N GLY A 147 -1.53 25.50 -4.05
CA GLY A 147 -2.21 26.60 -4.75
C GLY A 147 -1.29 27.49 -5.58
N ASP A 148 0.01 27.18 -5.62
CA ASP A 148 0.99 27.80 -6.52
C ASP A 148 1.60 26.70 -7.42
N GLY A 149 0.93 26.43 -8.55
CA GLY A 149 1.34 25.43 -9.53
C GLY A 149 0.95 23.98 -9.22
N PHE A 150 0.54 23.66 -7.99
CA PHE A 150 -0.01 22.34 -7.62
C PHE A 150 -1.15 22.46 -6.61
N ASP A 151 -2.30 21.90 -6.98
CA ASP A 151 -3.50 21.82 -6.15
C ASP A 151 -3.81 20.39 -5.69
N VAL A 152 -4.51 20.26 -4.56
CA VAL A 152 -4.90 18.96 -4.00
C VAL A 152 -6.39 18.91 -3.70
N VAL A 153 -7.03 17.85 -4.20
CA VAL A 153 -8.42 17.51 -3.88
C VAL A 153 -8.43 16.26 -3.00
N VAL A 154 -8.95 16.38 -1.78
CA VAL A 154 -9.17 15.24 -0.89
C VAL A 154 -10.55 14.66 -1.18
N HIS A 155 -10.58 13.40 -1.61
CA HIS A 155 -11.80 12.67 -1.93
C HIS A 155 -11.98 11.52 -0.93
N ARG A 156 -13.16 11.43 -0.31
CA ARG A 156 -13.48 10.37 0.64
C ARG A 156 -14.27 9.27 -0.08
N GLY A 157 -13.77 8.05 0.00
CA GLY A 157 -14.41 6.86 -0.57
C GLY A 157 -15.66 6.43 0.21
N ALA A 158 -16.29 5.36 -0.26
CA ALA A 158 -17.60 4.89 0.23
C ALA A 158 -17.59 3.44 0.75
N GLY A 159 -16.43 2.94 1.19
CA GLY A 159 -16.31 1.65 1.88
C GLY A 159 -16.38 0.43 0.95
N ALA A 160 -15.57 0.43 -0.11
CA ALA A 160 -15.48 -0.70 -1.03
C ALA A 160 -14.01 -1.05 -1.29
N TYR A 161 -13.57 -2.25 -0.86
CA TYR A 161 -12.18 -2.71 -0.96
C TYR A 161 -11.63 -2.65 -2.39
N ILE A 162 -12.47 -2.93 -3.40
CA ILE A 162 -12.06 -2.87 -4.80
C ILE A 162 -11.57 -1.47 -5.23
N CYS A 163 -11.96 -0.40 -4.51
CA CYS A 163 -11.45 0.95 -4.76
C CYS A 163 -10.00 1.14 -4.32
N GLY A 164 -9.38 0.14 -3.68
CA GLY A 164 -7.93 0.06 -3.50
C GLY A 164 -7.18 -0.43 -4.74
N GLU A 165 -7.85 -1.10 -5.69
CA GLU A 165 -7.24 -1.41 -7.00
C GLU A 165 -7.08 -0.13 -7.82
N GLU A 166 -5.93 0.04 -8.45
CA GLU A 166 -5.52 1.29 -9.10
C GLU A 166 -6.58 1.86 -10.05
N THR A 167 -7.17 1.04 -10.92
CA THR A 167 -8.15 1.51 -11.89
C THR A 167 -9.59 1.56 -11.36
N GLY A 168 -9.93 0.68 -10.41
CA GLY A 168 -11.19 0.75 -9.65
C GLY A 168 -11.29 2.06 -8.87
N LEU A 169 -10.19 2.48 -8.26
CA LEU A 169 -10.04 3.78 -7.60
C LEU A 169 -10.35 4.93 -8.56
N LEU A 170 -9.75 4.92 -9.76
CA LEU A 170 -9.98 5.97 -10.76
C LEU A 170 -11.44 6.00 -11.23
N SER A 171 -12.08 4.85 -11.40
CA SER A 171 -13.51 4.79 -11.73
C SER A 171 -14.36 5.40 -10.61
N SER A 172 -14.07 5.10 -9.35
CA SER A 172 -14.76 5.67 -8.18
C SER A 172 -14.55 7.19 -8.10
N LEU A 173 -13.32 7.66 -8.28
CA LEU A 173 -12.97 9.09 -8.30
C LEU A 173 -13.70 9.87 -9.41
N GLU A 174 -13.99 9.21 -10.54
CA GLU A 174 -14.78 9.76 -11.66
C GLU A 174 -16.30 9.77 -11.39
N GLY A 175 -16.74 9.35 -10.20
CA GLY A 175 -18.16 9.25 -9.83
C GLY A 175 -18.87 8.02 -10.42
N LYS A 176 -18.13 7.02 -10.88
CA LYS A 176 -18.67 5.75 -11.39
C LYS A 176 -18.61 4.69 -10.28
N LYS A 177 -19.18 3.51 -10.56
CA LYS A 177 -18.91 2.32 -9.75
C LYS A 177 -17.40 2.05 -9.76
N GLY A 178 -16.84 1.57 -8.63
CA GLY A 178 -15.42 1.21 -8.46
C GLY A 178 -14.96 -0.01 -9.27
N TRP A 179 -15.51 -0.20 -10.46
CA TRP A 179 -15.15 -1.27 -11.37
C TRP A 179 -13.79 -1.01 -12.02
N PRO A 180 -12.84 -1.97 -11.91
CA PRO A 180 -11.57 -1.89 -12.59
C PRO A 180 -11.71 -1.70 -14.10
N LYS A 181 -10.77 -0.97 -14.69
CA LYS A 181 -10.69 -0.71 -16.13
C LYS A 181 -9.80 -1.77 -16.77
N ILE A 182 -10.25 -2.36 -17.87
CA ILE A 182 -9.45 -3.31 -18.64
C ILE A 182 -8.19 -2.61 -19.16
N LYS A 183 -7.02 -3.24 -18.96
CA LYS A 183 -5.72 -2.80 -19.47
C LYS A 183 -5.42 -3.59 -20.75
N PRO A 184 -4.89 -2.98 -21.84
CA PRO A 184 -4.55 -1.57 -22.07
C PRO A 184 -5.75 -0.67 -22.45
N PRO A 185 -5.65 0.68 -22.31
CA PRO A 185 -4.45 1.46 -21.96
C PRO A 185 -4.17 1.54 -20.45
N PHE A 186 -2.89 1.65 -20.08
CA PHE A 186 -2.48 1.85 -18.68
C PHE A 186 -2.79 3.27 -18.18
N PRO A 187 -3.00 3.47 -16.86
CA PRO A 187 -3.31 4.78 -16.28
C PRO A 187 -2.32 5.89 -16.62
N ALA A 188 -1.02 5.56 -16.72
CA ALA A 188 0.03 6.51 -17.09
C ALA A 188 -0.14 7.12 -18.49
N ILE A 189 -0.93 6.46 -19.36
CA ILE A 189 -1.29 6.96 -20.69
C ILE A 189 -2.72 7.53 -20.66
N LYS A 190 -3.67 6.80 -20.07
CA LYS A 190 -5.08 7.18 -19.98
C LYS A 190 -5.68 6.71 -18.66
N GLY A 191 -5.67 7.58 -17.66
CA GLY A 191 -6.14 7.33 -16.30
C GLY A 191 -7.39 8.13 -15.95
N ALA A 192 -7.31 8.92 -14.88
CA ALA A 192 -8.40 9.72 -14.35
C ALA A 192 -8.87 10.74 -15.40
N PHE A 193 -10.17 10.78 -15.66
CA PHE A 193 -10.80 11.71 -16.60
C PHE A 193 -10.18 11.65 -18.01
N GLY A 194 -9.63 10.49 -18.37
CA GLY A 194 -8.98 10.26 -19.67
C GLY A 194 -7.58 10.87 -19.82
N GLN A 195 -6.99 11.43 -18.76
CA GLN A 195 -5.68 12.06 -18.78
C GLN A 195 -4.58 11.13 -18.23
N PRO A 196 -3.31 11.28 -18.65
CA PRO A 196 -2.17 10.59 -18.03
C PRO A 196 -2.19 10.76 -16.51
N THR A 197 -2.19 9.64 -15.79
CA THR A 197 -2.33 9.63 -14.34
C THR A 197 -1.32 8.68 -13.69
N ILE A 198 -0.63 9.18 -12.68
CA ILE A 198 0.23 8.38 -11.82
C ILE A 198 -0.52 8.11 -10.52
N VAL A 199 -0.78 6.83 -10.24
CA VAL A 199 -1.33 6.40 -8.95
C VAL A 199 -0.20 5.86 -8.08
N ASN A 200 0.00 6.40 -6.89
CA ASN A 200 0.94 5.90 -5.91
C ASN A 200 0.29 5.73 -4.54
N ASN A 201 0.75 4.75 -3.76
CA ASN A 201 0.32 4.54 -2.38
C ASN A 201 0.93 5.61 -1.46
N VAL A 202 0.26 5.91 -0.35
CA VAL A 202 0.70 6.87 0.69
C VAL A 202 2.16 6.64 1.10
N GLU A 203 2.50 5.44 1.56
CA GLU A 203 3.87 5.10 2.01
C GLU A 203 4.90 5.31 0.91
N THR A 204 4.56 5.01 -0.35
CA THR A 204 5.46 5.20 -1.50
C THR A 204 5.84 6.66 -1.68
N LEU A 205 4.87 7.57 -1.53
CA LEU A 205 5.14 9.01 -1.65
C LEU A 205 5.88 9.56 -0.45
N CYS A 206 5.64 9.04 0.76
CA CYS A 206 6.40 9.43 1.96
C CYS A 206 7.88 9.01 1.89
N CYS A 207 8.26 8.03 1.06
CA CYS A 207 9.67 7.72 0.80
C CYS A 207 10.37 8.75 -0.12
N VAL A 208 9.62 9.56 -0.87
CA VAL A 208 10.20 10.48 -1.88
C VAL A 208 11.03 11.61 -1.24
N PRO A 209 10.55 12.33 -0.21
CA PRO A 209 11.35 13.38 0.45
C PRO A 209 12.74 12.91 0.93
N PRO A 210 12.87 11.84 1.74
CA PRO A 210 14.19 11.41 2.20
C PRO A 210 15.10 10.92 1.06
N ILE A 211 14.55 10.36 -0.04
CA ILE A 211 15.33 10.02 -1.24
C ILE A 211 15.95 11.28 -1.85
N ILE A 212 15.17 12.34 -2.02
CA ILE A 212 15.68 13.58 -2.61
C ILE A 212 16.65 14.29 -1.67
N GLU A 213 16.37 14.30 -0.37
CA GLU A 213 17.22 14.94 0.63
C GLU A 213 18.60 14.28 0.71
N ARG A 214 18.63 12.95 0.93
CA ARG A 214 19.84 12.18 1.27
C ARG A 214 20.47 11.43 0.10
N GLY A 215 19.76 11.35 -1.02
CA GLY A 215 20.22 10.73 -2.26
C GLY A 215 19.79 9.27 -2.42
N ALA A 216 19.68 8.87 -3.69
CA ALA A 216 19.25 7.55 -4.12
C ALA A 216 20.14 6.40 -3.60
N ALA A 217 21.46 6.61 -3.62
CA ALA A 217 22.43 5.61 -3.17
C ALA A 217 22.27 5.28 -1.68
N TRP A 218 21.99 6.29 -0.86
CA TRP A 218 21.71 6.10 0.56
C TRP A 218 20.44 5.24 0.73
N PHE A 219 19.34 5.59 0.06
CA PHE A 219 18.08 4.84 0.19
C PHE A 219 18.21 3.40 -0.33
N ALA A 220 18.86 3.21 -1.48
CA ALA A 220 19.13 1.88 -2.04
C ALA A 220 19.97 1.01 -1.09
N GLY A 221 20.96 1.62 -0.40
CA GLY A 221 21.81 0.94 0.57
C GLY A 221 21.09 0.44 1.83
N LEU A 222 19.86 0.90 2.10
CA LEU A 222 19.05 0.42 3.22
C LEU A 222 18.36 -0.92 2.94
N GLY A 223 18.22 -1.31 1.68
CA GLY A 223 17.41 -2.45 1.25
C GLY A 223 18.21 -3.62 0.69
N THR A 224 17.58 -4.38 -0.20
CA THR A 224 18.17 -5.48 -0.95
C THR A 224 18.75 -4.98 -2.29
N LYS A 225 19.33 -5.90 -3.07
CA LYS A 225 19.85 -5.56 -4.40
C LYS A 225 18.76 -5.09 -5.38
N THR A 226 17.50 -5.51 -5.18
CA THR A 226 16.41 -5.30 -6.13
C THR A 226 15.30 -4.38 -5.61
N GLN A 227 15.35 -4.02 -4.32
CA GLN A 227 14.45 -3.08 -3.66
C GLN A 227 15.19 -2.28 -2.60
N GLY A 228 15.17 -0.95 -2.72
CA GLY A 228 15.76 -0.04 -1.73
C GLY A 228 14.85 0.26 -0.56
N GLY A 229 15.44 0.81 0.50
CA GLY A 229 14.71 1.51 1.56
C GLY A 229 14.24 0.68 2.75
N THR A 230 13.42 1.35 3.56
CA THR A 230 12.66 0.77 4.67
C THR A 230 11.19 0.57 4.25
N ARG A 231 10.45 -0.16 5.09
CA ARG A 231 9.02 -0.37 4.95
C ARG A 231 8.35 -0.41 6.33
N MET A 232 7.11 0.06 6.39
CA MET A 232 6.21 -0.05 7.54
C MET A 232 5.39 -1.34 7.45
N TYR A 233 5.61 -2.26 8.38
CA TYR A 233 4.91 -3.54 8.48
C TYR A 233 3.80 -3.45 9.52
N SER A 234 2.56 -3.76 9.12
CA SER A 234 1.42 -3.87 10.04
C SER A 234 1.42 -5.28 10.63
N VAL A 235 1.84 -5.45 11.88
CA VAL A 235 1.96 -6.76 12.53
C VAL A 235 0.81 -6.97 13.50
N SER A 236 0.04 -8.03 13.29
CA SER A 236 -1.19 -8.33 14.04
C SER A 236 -1.35 -9.84 14.29
N GLY A 237 -2.45 -10.23 14.96
CA GLY A 237 -2.73 -11.61 15.33
C GLY A 237 -2.03 -12.02 16.62
N ARG A 238 -1.49 -13.25 16.64
CA ARG A 238 -0.87 -13.89 17.81
C ARG A 238 0.58 -13.44 18.03
N VAL A 239 0.81 -12.15 18.20
CA VAL A 239 2.10 -11.57 18.64
C VAL A 239 1.99 -10.87 19.98
N LYS A 240 3.08 -10.79 20.75
CA LYS A 240 3.06 -10.13 22.07
C LYS A 240 2.91 -8.62 21.99
N LYS A 241 3.42 -8.00 20.92
CA LYS A 241 3.38 -6.56 20.68
C LYS A 241 2.85 -6.32 19.26
N PRO A 242 1.52 -6.34 19.04
CA PRO A 242 0.97 -5.95 17.74
C PRO A 242 1.18 -4.45 17.52
N GLY A 243 1.36 -4.02 16.28
CA GLY A 243 1.63 -2.63 15.95
C GLY A 243 2.25 -2.45 14.58
N VAL A 244 2.68 -1.23 14.29
CA VAL A 244 3.42 -0.91 13.07
C VAL A 244 4.90 -0.85 13.38
N TYR A 245 5.69 -1.56 12.57
CA TYR A 245 7.13 -1.63 12.69
C TYR A 245 7.78 -1.13 11.41
N GLU A 246 8.62 -0.10 11.49
CA GLU A 246 9.47 0.28 10.37
C GLU A 246 10.83 -0.40 10.47
N THR A 247 11.24 -1.05 9.38
CA THR A 247 12.55 -1.69 9.28
C THR A 247 12.99 -1.78 7.82
N SER A 248 14.24 -2.15 7.59
CA SER A 248 14.77 -2.45 6.26
C SER A 248 13.91 -3.52 5.56
N VAL A 249 13.73 -3.38 4.25
CA VAL A 249 13.09 -4.42 3.42
C VAL A 249 13.87 -5.75 3.41
N SER A 250 15.13 -5.73 3.85
CA SER A 250 15.99 -6.91 3.96
C SER A 250 15.73 -7.77 5.21
N ILE A 251 14.81 -7.36 6.09
CA ILE A 251 14.44 -8.16 7.27
C ILE A 251 13.80 -9.49 6.83
N THR A 252 14.00 -10.55 7.62
CA THR A 252 13.21 -11.78 7.44
C THR A 252 11.89 -11.73 8.19
N LEU A 253 10.89 -12.51 7.75
CA LEU A 253 9.62 -12.62 8.47
C LEU A 253 9.83 -13.09 9.92
N ARG A 254 10.75 -14.04 10.16
CA ARG A 254 11.14 -14.47 11.51
C ARG A 254 11.61 -13.31 12.37
N GLN A 255 12.57 -12.52 11.88
CA GLN A 255 13.11 -11.37 12.61
C GLN A 255 12.03 -10.33 12.90
N LEU A 256 11.08 -10.13 11.98
CA LEU A 256 9.96 -9.21 12.18
C LEU A 256 9.01 -9.69 13.29
N ILE A 257 8.72 -11.00 13.35
CA ILE A 257 7.91 -11.60 14.43
C ILE A 257 8.64 -11.47 15.78
N GLU A 258 9.96 -11.68 15.80
CA GLU A 258 10.79 -11.47 16.99
C GLU A 258 10.76 -10.01 17.47
N LEU A 259 10.83 -9.05 16.54
CA LEU A 259 10.70 -7.62 16.83
C LEU A 259 9.33 -7.27 17.44
N ALA A 260 8.28 -7.97 17.02
CA ALA A 260 6.94 -7.91 17.60
C ALA A 260 6.80 -8.68 18.95
N GLY A 261 7.93 -9.10 19.55
CA GLY A 261 7.98 -9.79 20.84
C GLY A 261 7.76 -11.30 20.76
N GLY A 262 7.76 -11.87 19.56
CA GLY A 262 7.51 -13.29 19.32
C GLY A 262 6.03 -13.67 19.38
N VAL A 263 5.77 -14.96 19.17
CA VAL A 263 4.41 -15.52 19.16
C VAL A 263 3.80 -15.46 20.57
N SER A 264 2.55 -15.03 20.65
CA SER A 264 1.73 -15.02 21.87
C SER A 264 0.87 -16.29 21.98
N GLY A 265 0.01 -16.40 23.01
CA GLY A 265 -0.90 -17.54 23.14
C GLY A 265 -0.15 -18.82 23.49
N THR A 266 -0.18 -19.83 22.61
CA THR A 266 0.54 -21.11 22.84
C THR A 266 2.06 -20.96 22.74
N GLY A 267 2.54 -19.84 22.18
CA GLY A 267 3.97 -19.58 21.96
C GLY A 267 4.57 -20.37 20.79
N ARG A 268 3.79 -21.24 20.13
CA ARG A 268 4.21 -22.02 18.96
C ARG A 268 3.52 -21.51 17.71
N LEU A 269 4.32 -21.17 16.71
CA LEU A 269 3.83 -20.67 15.42
C LEU A 269 3.17 -21.81 14.63
N LYS A 270 2.03 -21.51 13.98
CA LYS A 270 1.36 -22.43 13.06
C LYS A 270 1.47 -21.95 11.61
N ALA A 271 1.09 -20.70 11.37
CA ALA A 271 1.07 -20.10 10.05
C ALA A 271 1.16 -18.58 10.13
N VAL A 272 1.53 -17.94 9.02
CA VAL A 272 1.64 -16.48 8.91
C VAL A 272 1.10 -16.03 7.56
N VAL A 273 0.26 -15.00 7.56
CA VAL A 273 -0.02 -14.20 6.36
C VAL A 273 1.10 -13.14 6.28
N PRO A 274 1.95 -13.12 5.23
CA PRO A 274 3.11 -12.22 5.20
C PRO A 274 2.80 -10.82 4.66
N GLY A 275 1.80 -10.66 3.79
CA GLY A 275 1.63 -9.44 3.01
C GLY A 275 0.25 -8.78 3.01
N GLY A 276 -0.74 -9.39 3.66
CA GLY A 276 -2.16 -9.06 3.59
C GLY A 276 -2.98 -10.30 3.23
N GLY A 277 -4.31 -10.27 3.43
CA GLY A 277 -5.21 -11.39 3.16
C GLY A 277 -5.10 -12.04 1.77
N SER A 278 -4.54 -11.32 0.79
CA SER A 278 -4.33 -11.76 -0.59
C SER A 278 -3.08 -12.63 -0.77
N ALA A 279 -2.17 -12.63 0.21
CA ALA A 279 -0.93 -13.38 0.15
C ALA A 279 -1.16 -14.85 0.55
N ALA A 280 -0.47 -15.77 -0.13
CA ALA A 280 -0.42 -17.16 0.30
C ALA A 280 0.19 -17.25 1.70
N ILE A 281 -0.45 -18.00 2.60
CA ILE A 281 0.06 -18.21 3.95
C ILE A 281 1.34 -19.04 3.91
N LEU A 282 2.26 -18.75 4.83
CA LEU A 282 3.47 -19.52 5.07
C LEU A 282 3.29 -20.35 6.34
N THR A 283 3.79 -21.58 6.33
CA THR A 283 3.92 -22.42 7.51
C THR A 283 5.06 -21.94 8.41
N ALA A 284 5.14 -22.48 9.64
CA ALA A 284 6.17 -22.10 10.59
C ALA A 284 7.61 -22.34 10.10
N ASP A 285 7.83 -23.31 9.21
CA ASP A 285 9.14 -23.66 8.67
C ASP A 285 9.52 -22.81 7.43
N GLU A 286 8.58 -22.03 6.90
CA GLU A 286 8.75 -21.22 5.68
C GLU A 286 8.99 -19.73 5.98
N ILE A 287 9.18 -19.33 7.23
CA ILE A 287 9.28 -17.90 7.61
C ILE A 287 10.68 -17.28 7.52
N ASP A 288 11.69 -18.05 7.09
CA ASP A 288 13.03 -17.52 6.81
C ASP A 288 13.10 -16.87 5.42
N VAL A 289 12.11 -16.00 5.16
CA VAL A 289 11.89 -15.31 3.90
C VAL A 289 12.14 -13.83 4.08
N THR A 290 12.95 -13.25 3.18
CA THR A 290 13.18 -11.80 3.12
C THR A 290 11.89 -11.08 2.73
N MET A 291 11.57 -10.01 3.46
CA MET A 291 10.31 -9.28 3.35
C MET A 291 10.32 -8.18 2.27
N ASP A 292 11.08 -8.38 1.19
CA ASP A 292 11.03 -7.59 -0.02
C ASP A 292 10.15 -8.26 -1.11
N VAL A 293 9.91 -7.55 -2.22
CA VAL A 293 9.04 -8.06 -3.30
C VAL A 293 9.53 -9.39 -3.86
N ASP A 294 10.83 -9.50 -4.14
CA ASP A 294 11.40 -10.69 -4.78
C ASP A 294 11.57 -11.86 -3.80
N GLY A 295 11.93 -11.59 -2.54
CA GLY A 295 12.04 -12.60 -1.48
C GLY A 295 10.71 -13.32 -1.24
N CYS A 296 9.63 -12.58 -1.02
CA CYS A 296 8.30 -13.17 -0.86
C CYS A 296 7.85 -13.92 -2.13
N LYS A 297 8.10 -13.35 -3.32
CA LYS A 297 7.75 -14.02 -4.59
C LYS A 297 8.48 -15.35 -4.76
N ASN A 298 9.77 -15.40 -4.44
CA ASN A 298 10.58 -16.61 -4.54
C ASN A 298 10.13 -17.69 -3.55
N ALA A 299 9.48 -17.30 -2.45
CA ALA A 299 8.86 -18.21 -1.49
C ALA A 299 7.43 -18.64 -1.86
N GLY A 300 6.95 -18.31 -3.07
CA GLY A 300 5.60 -18.68 -3.51
C GLY A 300 4.47 -17.85 -2.87
N THR A 301 4.81 -16.73 -2.22
CA THR A 301 3.85 -15.80 -1.62
C THR A 301 4.04 -14.39 -2.19
N MET A 302 3.51 -13.36 -1.55
CA MET A 302 3.69 -11.97 -1.93
C MET A 302 3.73 -11.05 -0.72
N ILE A 303 4.54 -10.00 -0.81
CA ILE A 303 4.67 -9.00 0.26
C ILE A 303 3.43 -8.09 0.38
N GLY A 304 2.62 -7.98 -0.68
CA GLY A 304 1.38 -7.21 -0.70
C GLY A 304 1.54 -5.81 -0.09
N SER A 305 0.61 -5.45 0.79
CA SER A 305 0.58 -4.21 1.57
C SER A 305 1.40 -4.29 2.87
N ALA A 306 2.13 -5.39 3.10
CA ALA A 306 2.85 -5.69 4.34
C ALA A 306 1.96 -5.80 5.60
N GLY A 307 0.74 -6.31 5.41
CA GLY A 307 -0.16 -6.73 6.49
C GLY A 307 0.19 -8.13 7.02
N VAL A 308 1.02 -8.21 8.06
CA VAL A 308 1.43 -9.47 8.68
C VAL A 308 0.39 -9.92 9.72
N ILE A 309 -0.13 -11.13 9.56
CA ILE A 309 -1.05 -11.75 10.51
C ILE A 309 -0.46 -13.07 11.01
N VAL A 310 -0.07 -13.09 12.28
CA VAL A 310 0.56 -14.26 12.91
C VAL A 310 -0.50 -15.17 13.53
N MET A 311 -0.41 -16.48 13.28
CA MET A 311 -1.31 -17.49 13.83
C MET A 311 -0.52 -18.51 14.64
N ASP A 312 -0.91 -18.71 15.90
CA ASP A 312 -0.37 -19.77 16.75
C ASP A 312 -1.14 -21.08 16.54
N GLU A 313 -0.71 -22.16 17.21
CA GLU A 313 -1.34 -23.48 17.07
C GLU A 313 -2.83 -23.53 17.46
N SER A 314 -3.31 -22.59 18.27
CA SER A 314 -4.71 -22.51 18.68
C SER A 314 -5.65 -22.10 17.53
N VAL A 315 -5.11 -21.49 16.46
CA VAL A 315 -5.92 -20.97 15.36
C VAL A 315 -6.38 -22.09 14.42
N SER A 316 -7.69 -22.18 14.18
CA SER A 316 -8.27 -23.05 13.16
C SER A 316 -8.05 -22.46 11.76
N ILE A 317 -7.32 -23.18 10.90
CA ILE A 317 -7.07 -22.74 9.52
C ILE A 317 -8.36 -22.72 8.68
N PRO A 318 -9.28 -23.70 8.79
CA PRO A 318 -10.59 -23.60 8.13
C PRO A 318 -11.39 -22.36 8.53
N GLU A 319 -11.38 -21.96 9.81
CA GLU A 319 -12.06 -20.74 10.25
C GLU A 319 -11.37 -19.47 9.73
N ALA A 320 -10.03 -19.44 9.74
CA ALA A 320 -9.28 -18.33 9.14
C ALA A 320 -9.59 -18.19 7.64
N LEU A 321 -9.66 -19.32 6.92
CA LEU A 321 -10.07 -19.36 5.52
C LEU A 321 -11.52 -18.86 5.34
N LEU A 322 -12.44 -19.21 6.23
CA LEU A 322 -13.83 -18.74 6.17
C LEU A 322 -13.92 -17.21 6.28
N VAL A 323 -13.11 -16.59 7.14
CA VAL A 323 -13.06 -15.13 7.27
C VAL A 323 -12.62 -14.48 5.96
N LEU A 324 -11.55 -14.98 5.33
CA LEU A 324 -11.08 -14.45 4.05
C LEU A 324 -12.06 -14.74 2.89
N ALA A 325 -12.64 -15.94 2.85
CA ALA A 325 -13.62 -16.30 1.81
C ALA A 325 -14.86 -15.39 1.88
N ARG A 326 -15.37 -15.13 3.08
CA ARG A 326 -16.46 -14.16 3.32
C ARG A 326 -16.08 -12.75 2.88
N PHE A 327 -14.86 -12.31 3.24
CA PHE A 327 -14.35 -11.00 2.84
C PHE A 327 -14.33 -10.83 1.31
N TYR A 328 -13.70 -11.75 0.57
CA TYR A 328 -13.62 -11.64 -0.90
C TYR A 328 -14.95 -11.86 -1.61
N ALA A 329 -15.86 -12.66 -1.04
CA ALA A 329 -17.22 -12.77 -1.55
C ALA A 329 -18.00 -11.45 -1.36
N HIS A 330 -17.86 -10.81 -0.21
CA HIS A 330 -18.47 -9.51 0.09
C HIS A 330 -17.91 -8.38 -0.79
N GLU A 331 -16.59 -8.36 -0.97
CA GLU A 331 -15.87 -7.29 -1.66
C GLU A 331 -15.74 -7.48 -3.18
N SER A 332 -16.29 -8.57 -3.71
CA SER A 332 -16.35 -8.77 -5.16
C SER A 332 -17.13 -7.62 -5.81
N CYS A 333 -16.50 -6.92 -6.74
CA CYS A 333 -17.17 -5.85 -7.48
C CYS A 333 -18.25 -6.35 -8.45
N GLY A 334 -18.30 -7.66 -8.69
CA GLY A 334 -19.32 -8.32 -9.51
C GLY A 334 -19.08 -8.25 -11.02
N GLN A 335 -18.02 -7.61 -11.50
CA GLN A 335 -17.76 -7.40 -12.93
C GLN A 335 -17.42 -8.71 -13.66
N CYS A 336 -16.56 -9.54 -13.08
CA CYS A 336 -16.15 -10.81 -13.68
C CYS A 336 -17.01 -11.96 -13.15
N THR A 337 -17.66 -12.71 -14.02
CA THR A 337 -18.35 -13.98 -13.66
C THR A 337 -17.44 -14.91 -12.84
N PRO A 338 -16.17 -15.20 -13.23
CA PRO A 338 -15.33 -16.09 -12.43
C PRO A 338 -15.04 -15.55 -11.03
N CYS A 339 -15.00 -14.24 -10.80
CA CYS A 339 -14.85 -13.69 -9.45
C CYS A 339 -16.19 -13.77 -8.69
N ARG A 340 -17.24 -13.15 -9.26
CA ARG A 340 -18.56 -13.00 -8.62
C ARG A 340 -19.18 -14.33 -8.21
N GLU A 341 -19.12 -15.32 -9.09
CA GLU A 341 -19.72 -16.62 -8.80
C GLU A 341 -18.79 -17.42 -7.88
N SER A 342 -17.51 -17.57 -8.25
CA SER A 342 -16.61 -18.51 -7.56
C SER A 342 -16.33 -18.15 -6.11
N THR A 343 -16.18 -16.86 -5.77
CA THR A 343 -15.93 -16.46 -4.38
C THR A 343 -17.11 -16.85 -3.48
N GLY A 344 -18.35 -16.66 -3.95
CA GLY A 344 -19.54 -17.10 -3.23
C GLY A 344 -19.68 -18.62 -3.14
N TRP A 345 -19.25 -19.38 -4.16
CA TRP A 345 -19.20 -20.85 -4.08
C TRP A 345 -18.15 -21.32 -3.08
N ILE A 346 -16.95 -20.74 -3.10
CA ILE A 346 -15.88 -21.05 -2.15
C ILE A 346 -16.34 -20.73 -0.72
N GLU A 347 -16.91 -19.57 -0.49
CA GLU A 347 -17.46 -19.18 0.83
C GLU A 347 -18.44 -20.25 1.36
N LYS A 348 -19.41 -20.68 0.54
CA LYS A 348 -20.40 -21.70 0.94
C LYS A 348 -19.76 -23.05 1.25
N MET A 349 -18.77 -23.48 0.48
CA MET A 349 -18.06 -24.74 0.71
C MET A 349 -17.22 -24.68 1.98
N VAL A 350 -16.49 -23.59 2.20
CA VAL A 350 -15.70 -23.38 3.42
C VAL A 350 -16.61 -23.29 4.65
N HIS A 351 -17.74 -22.60 4.55
CA HIS A 351 -18.74 -22.53 5.62
C HIS A 351 -19.25 -23.93 6.00
N ARG A 352 -19.59 -24.75 5.00
CA ARG A 352 -20.01 -26.14 5.20
C ARG A 352 -18.94 -26.97 5.90
N ILE A 353 -17.67 -26.79 5.55
CA ILE A 353 -16.54 -27.48 6.21
C ILE A 353 -16.46 -27.07 7.69
N VAL A 354 -16.51 -25.77 7.98
CA VAL A 354 -16.42 -25.23 9.35
C VAL A 354 -17.59 -25.71 10.22
N ASP A 355 -18.79 -25.83 9.66
CA ASP A 355 -19.97 -26.33 10.37
C ASP A 355 -19.98 -27.86 10.59
N GLY A 356 -18.93 -28.59 10.20
CA GLY A 356 -18.84 -30.04 10.35
C GLY A 356 -19.66 -30.83 9.32
N HIS A 357 -20.10 -30.19 8.24
CA HIS A 357 -20.88 -30.80 7.16
C HIS A 357 -20.07 -30.98 5.85
N GLY A 358 -18.74 -30.86 5.93
CA GLY A 358 -17.83 -30.98 4.80
C GLY A 358 -17.89 -32.35 4.11
N ARG A 359 -17.65 -32.34 2.80
CA ARG A 359 -17.53 -33.55 1.97
C ARG A 359 -16.07 -33.78 1.60
N LYS A 360 -15.71 -35.04 1.30
CA LYS A 360 -14.33 -35.41 0.93
C LYS A 360 -13.79 -34.59 -0.25
N ASP A 361 -14.63 -34.29 -1.22
CA ASP A 361 -14.25 -33.59 -2.45
C ASP A 361 -14.27 -32.06 -2.31
N ASP A 362 -14.66 -31.51 -1.15
CA ASP A 362 -14.85 -30.06 -0.99
C ASP A 362 -13.53 -29.28 -1.17
N LEU A 363 -12.44 -29.79 -0.62
CA LEU A 363 -11.13 -29.13 -0.73
C LEU A 363 -10.62 -29.15 -2.17
N ASP A 364 -10.73 -30.28 -2.85
CA ASP A 364 -10.33 -30.42 -4.26
C ASP A 364 -11.17 -29.51 -5.16
N THR A 365 -12.47 -29.41 -4.88
CA THR A 365 -13.38 -28.52 -5.60
C THR A 365 -13.04 -27.05 -5.36
N ILE A 366 -12.75 -26.65 -4.12
CA ILE A 366 -12.30 -25.28 -3.79
C ILE A 366 -11.03 -24.93 -4.58
N LEU A 367 -10.05 -25.84 -4.60
CA LEU A 367 -8.79 -25.62 -5.30
C LEU A 367 -8.97 -25.53 -6.82
N ASP A 368 -9.80 -26.40 -7.41
CA ASP A 368 -10.10 -26.37 -8.85
C ASP A 368 -10.83 -25.07 -9.24
N VAL A 369 -11.84 -24.66 -8.47
CA VAL A 369 -12.57 -23.41 -8.70
C VAL A 369 -11.64 -22.20 -8.58
N ALA A 370 -10.80 -22.14 -7.54
CA ALA A 370 -9.82 -21.08 -7.36
C ALA A 370 -8.83 -21.01 -8.52
N LYS A 371 -8.31 -22.17 -8.98
CA LYS A 371 -7.36 -22.25 -10.08
C LYS A 371 -7.96 -21.79 -11.42
N ARG A 372 -9.22 -22.13 -11.70
CA ARG A 372 -9.92 -21.70 -12.94
C ARG A 372 -10.22 -20.20 -12.96
N GLY A 373 -10.46 -19.59 -11.79
CA GLY A 373 -10.62 -18.15 -11.66
C GLY A 373 -9.31 -17.37 -11.81
N GLY A 374 -8.17 -17.99 -11.49
CA GLY A 374 -6.84 -17.40 -11.65
C GLY A 374 -6.53 -17.07 -13.11
N GLY A 375 -6.16 -15.82 -13.38
CA GLY A 375 -5.75 -15.37 -14.73
C GLY A 375 -6.90 -15.12 -15.71
N THR A 376 -8.16 -15.29 -15.29
CA THR A 376 -9.36 -15.02 -16.11
C THR A 376 -10.22 -13.87 -15.55
N THR A 377 -9.66 -13.10 -14.62
CA THR A 377 -10.26 -11.93 -13.95
C THR A 377 -9.54 -10.64 -14.37
N ILE A 378 -10.18 -9.49 -14.12
CA ILE A 378 -9.70 -8.15 -14.50
C ILE A 378 -8.82 -7.55 -13.41
#